data_AF-A0A970F9Y1-F1
#
_entry.id   AF-A0A970F9Y1-F1
#
_cell.length_a   1.000
_cell.length_b   1.000
_cell.length_c   1.000
_cell.angle_alpha   90.00
_cell.angle_beta   90.00
_cell.angle_gamma   90.00
#
_symmetry.space_group_name_H-M   'P 1'
#
loop_
_entity.id
_entity.type
_entity.pdbx_description
1 polymer ?
#
loop_
_entity_poly.entity_id
_entity_poly.type
_entity_poly.pdbx_seq_one_letter_code
_entity_poly.pdbx_strand_id
1 'polypeptide(L)'
;MALSEQDFAYYRISQDPIKGRIPAGEAEEIIMCSIRCGRSEAEKLRDRSGSTGVDEIAKDLGIIVEHREEQSALDYVYFGLFEAPNKIVIYDNNIEKAAAVLEVLNISSLQGDFPEIVLAHEIFHFLEEQDQTLYTNTKIIDLWSLGRWYTHSSKLICASEIAAMSFAKTLLDLQFDPNILDYVFLAAYDFQKADKVFQKMTKGS
;
A
#
# COMPACT_ATOMS: atom_id res chain seq x y z
N MET A 1 3.40 -19.97 -12.09
CA MET A 1 4.31 -19.53 -11.02
C MET A 1 3.50 -18.58 -10.15
N ALA A 2 3.50 -18.76 -8.82
CA ALA A 2 2.88 -17.78 -7.94
C ALA A 2 3.77 -16.53 -7.89
N LEU A 3 3.17 -15.33 -7.92
CA LEU A 3 3.92 -14.08 -7.79
C LEU A 3 4.46 -13.96 -6.37
N SER A 4 5.72 -13.59 -6.25
CA SER A 4 6.35 -13.27 -4.98
C SER A 4 6.01 -11.83 -4.54
N GLU A 5 6.18 -11.54 -3.25
CA GLU A 5 6.07 -10.17 -2.73
C GLU A 5 7.06 -9.21 -3.41
N GLN A 6 8.22 -9.71 -3.84
CA GLN A 6 9.18 -8.93 -4.62
C GLN A 6 8.63 -8.57 -6.01
N ASP A 7 7.92 -9.49 -6.69
CA ASP A 7 7.32 -9.20 -8.00
C ASP A 7 6.26 -8.08 -7.89
N PHE A 8 5.44 -8.12 -6.85
CA PHE A 8 4.48 -7.05 -6.55
C PHE A 8 5.18 -5.72 -6.19
N ALA A 9 6.30 -5.77 -5.48
CA ALA A 9 7.07 -4.59 -5.16
C ALA A 9 7.72 -3.94 -6.40
N TYR A 10 8.21 -4.74 -7.36
CA TYR A 10 8.66 -4.23 -8.66
C TYR A 10 7.52 -3.56 -9.44
N TYR A 11 6.31 -4.12 -9.37
CA TYR A 11 5.13 -3.46 -9.92
C TYR A 11 4.90 -2.07 -9.30
N ARG A 12 5.02 -1.92 -7.97
CA ARG A 12 4.91 -0.61 -7.29
C ARG A 12 5.98 0.38 -7.72
N ILE A 13 7.25 -0.05 -7.83
CA ILE A 13 8.32 0.79 -8.40
C ILE A 13 7.91 1.30 -9.80
N SER A 14 7.30 0.44 -10.62
CA SER A 14 6.88 0.81 -11.98
C SER A 14 5.70 1.79 -12.03
N GLN A 15 4.95 1.97 -10.93
CA GLN A 15 3.87 2.95 -10.80
C GLN A 15 4.36 4.29 -10.23
N ASP A 16 5.58 4.38 -9.69
CA ASP A 16 6.07 5.62 -9.08
C ASP A 16 6.16 6.76 -10.12
N PRO A 17 5.62 7.96 -9.84
CA PRO A 17 5.68 9.10 -10.76
C PRO A 17 7.10 9.52 -11.15
N ILE A 18 8.07 9.29 -10.26
CA ILE A 18 9.48 9.63 -10.47
C ILE A 18 10.35 8.38 -10.67
N LYS A 19 9.78 7.22 -11.04
CA LYS A 19 10.54 5.98 -11.27
C LYS A 19 11.76 6.14 -12.19
N GLY A 20 11.66 7.02 -13.20
CA GLY A 20 12.76 7.29 -14.13
C GLY A 20 13.95 8.03 -13.51
N ARG A 21 13.82 8.48 -12.26
CA ARG A 21 14.86 9.10 -11.44
C ARG A 21 15.48 8.12 -10.44
N ILE A 22 14.89 6.95 -10.23
CA ILE A 22 15.46 5.91 -9.38
C ILE A 22 16.77 5.43 -10.04
N PRO A 23 17.92 5.54 -9.35
CA PRO A 23 19.20 5.13 -9.93
C PRO A 23 19.22 3.64 -10.29
N ALA A 24 19.94 3.31 -11.38
CA ALA A 24 20.08 1.93 -11.82
C ALA A 24 20.76 1.09 -10.73
N GLY A 25 20.10 0.00 -10.33
CA GLY A 25 20.58 -0.89 -9.27
C GLY A 25 20.04 -0.58 -7.87
N GLU A 26 19.34 0.53 -7.65
CA GLU A 26 18.75 0.85 -6.33
C GLU A 26 17.37 0.23 -6.10
N ALA A 27 16.70 -0.25 -7.15
CA ALA A 27 15.35 -0.80 -7.04
C ALA A 27 15.28 -1.98 -6.02
N GLU A 28 16.27 -2.86 -6.02
CA GLU A 28 16.31 -4.01 -5.10
C GLU A 28 16.49 -3.57 -3.63
N GLU A 29 17.34 -2.58 -3.38
CA GLU A 29 17.52 -1.98 -2.06
C GLU A 29 16.24 -1.32 -1.56
N ILE A 30 15.60 -0.52 -2.41
CA ILE A 30 14.31 0.14 -2.10
C ILE A 30 13.26 -0.91 -1.75
N ILE A 31 13.10 -1.93 -2.58
CA ILE A 31 12.13 -3.00 -2.34
C ILE A 31 12.41 -3.71 -1.01
N MET A 32 13.65 -4.16 -0.79
CA MET A 32 14.00 -4.91 0.42
C MET A 32 13.85 -4.08 1.70
N CYS A 33 14.29 -2.83 1.67
CA CYS A 33 14.22 -1.94 2.82
C CYS A 33 12.78 -1.52 3.12
N SER A 34 11.95 -1.25 2.10
CA SER A 34 10.53 -0.96 2.28
C SER A 34 9.74 -2.15 2.85
N ILE A 35 9.96 -3.35 2.30
CA ILE A 35 9.34 -4.59 2.83
C ILE A 35 9.73 -4.76 4.32
N ARG A 36 11.02 -4.61 4.64
CA ARG A 36 11.50 -4.74 6.02
C ARG A 36 10.90 -3.67 6.92
N CYS A 37 10.77 -2.44 6.44
CA CYS A 37 10.15 -1.34 7.17
C CYS A 37 8.72 -1.69 7.56
N GLY A 38 7.89 -2.09 6.59
CA GLY A 38 6.50 -2.49 6.84
C GLY A 38 6.37 -3.64 7.83
N ARG A 39 7.15 -4.72 7.64
CA ARG A 39 7.17 -5.87 8.54
C ARG A 39 7.56 -5.50 9.97
N SER A 40 8.64 -4.74 10.13
CA SER A 40 9.13 -4.30 11.43
C SER A 40 8.09 -3.45 12.16
N GLU A 41 7.41 -2.53 11.48
CA GLU A 41 6.37 -1.72 12.12
C GLU A 41 5.14 -2.56 12.52
N ALA A 42 4.76 -3.54 11.71
CA ALA A 42 3.68 -4.46 12.07
C ALA A 42 4.03 -5.32 13.29
N GLU A 43 5.25 -5.86 13.34
CA GLU A 43 5.75 -6.63 14.48
C GLU A 43 5.82 -5.77 15.76
N LYS A 44 6.39 -4.56 15.68
CA LYS A 44 6.42 -3.62 16.81
C LYS A 44 5.02 -3.28 17.31
N LEU A 45 4.06 -3.09 16.40
CA LEU A 45 2.69 -2.76 16.76
C LEU A 45 2.02 -3.95 17.45
N ARG A 46 2.20 -5.17 16.93
CA ARG A 46 1.71 -6.41 17.56
C ARG A 46 2.30 -6.64 18.95
N ASP A 47 3.58 -6.35 19.15
CA ASP A 47 4.24 -6.52 20.45
C ASP A 47 3.76 -5.50 21.50
N ARG A 48 3.36 -4.30 21.06
CA ARG A 48 2.88 -3.22 21.93
C ARG A 48 1.37 -3.29 22.17
N SER A 49 0.62 -3.82 21.21
CA SER A 49 -0.82 -3.94 21.26
C SER A 49 -1.24 -5.14 22.11
N GLY A 50 -2.14 -4.91 23.07
CA GLY A 50 -2.91 -6.00 23.69
C GLY A 50 -4.13 -6.42 22.85
N SER A 51 -4.43 -5.66 21.80
CA SER A 51 -5.63 -5.75 20.98
C SER A 51 -5.40 -6.68 19.78
N THR A 52 -6.43 -7.46 19.45
CA THR A 52 -6.35 -8.46 18.37
C THR A 52 -6.98 -7.98 17.06
N GLY A 53 -7.86 -6.97 17.10
CA GLY A 53 -8.54 -6.43 15.92
C GLY A 53 -7.93 -5.11 15.41
N VAL A 54 -7.96 -4.89 14.10
CA VAL A 54 -7.40 -3.68 13.47
C VAL A 54 -8.15 -2.41 13.90
N ASP A 55 -9.48 -2.48 14.08
CA ASP A 55 -10.27 -1.36 14.60
C ASP A 55 -9.87 -0.97 16.02
N GLU A 56 -9.59 -1.95 16.88
CA GLU A 56 -9.12 -1.72 18.24
C GLU A 56 -7.74 -1.07 18.22
N ILE A 57 -6.84 -1.55 17.36
CA ILE A 57 -5.53 -0.94 17.12
C ILE A 57 -5.68 0.52 16.67
N ALA A 58 -6.56 0.81 15.70
CA ALA A 58 -6.79 2.17 15.22
C ALA A 58 -7.25 3.08 16.36
N LYS A 59 -8.20 2.60 17.18
CA LYS A 59 -8.71 3.32 18.34
C LYS A 59 -7.64 3.56 19.40
N ASP A 60 -6.80 2.57 19.69
CA ASP A 60 -5.70 2.67 20.67
C ASP A 60 -4.63 3.68 20.21
N LEU A 61 -4.42 3.79 18.91
CA LEU A 61 -3.55 4.81 18.29
C LEU A 61 -4.19 6.20 18.23
N GLY A 62 -5.46 6.35 18.64
CA GLY A 62 -6.19 7.61 18.58
C GLY A 62 -6.60 8.02 17.15
N ILE A 63 -6.72 7.05 16.25
CA ILE A 63 -7.15 7.25 14.88
C ILE A 63 -8.68 7.31 14.83
N ILE A 64 -9.21 8.27 14.08
CA ILE A 64 -10.63 8.40 13.80
C ILE A 64 -10.91 7.67 12.49
N VAL A 65 -11.68 6.58 12.54
CA VAL A 65 -12.12 5.86 11.34
C VAL A 65 -13.50 6.38 10.93
N GLU A 66 -13.61 6.89 9.70
CA GLU A 66 -14.83 7.42 9.08
C GLU A 66 -15.19 6.56 7.86
N HIS A 67 -16.45 6.20 7.72
CA HIS A 67 -16.95 5.45 6.56
C HIS A 67 -17.68 6.38 5.60
N ARG A 68 -17.42 6.23 4.30
CA ARG A 68 -18.07 6.98 3.22
C ARG A 68 -18.47 6.03 2.09
N GLU A 69 -19.50 6.42 1.33
CA GLU A 69 -20.00 5.57 0.26
C GLU A 69 -19.04 5.47 -0.92
N GLU A 70 -18.66 6.57 -1.58
CA GLU A 70 -17.84 6.49 -2.79
C GLU A 70 -16.98 7.73 -3.02
N GLN A 71 -15.75 7.49 -3.46
CA GLN A 71 -14.94 8.46 -4.19
C GLN A 71 -14.47 7.83 -5.50
N SER A 72 -14.83 8.44 -6.62
CA SER A 72 -14.28 8.13 -7.94
C SER A 72 -13.48 9.33 -8.44
N ALA A 73 -12.14 9.26 -8.41
CA ALA A 73 -11.34 10.09 -9.30
C ALA A 73 -11.22 9.34 -10.64
N LEU A 74 -11.22 10.07 -11.77
CA LEU A 74 -11.23 9.51 -13.13
C LEU A 74 -10.14 8.45 -13.39
N ASP A 75 -9.05 8.45 -12.62
CA ASP A 75 -7.87 7.62 -12.84
C ASP A 75 -7.49 6.67 -11.67
N TYR A 76 -8.04 6.86 -10.46
CA TYR A 76 -7.77 6.00 -9.29
C TYR A 76 -9.01 5.84 -8.40
N VAL A 77 -9.30 4.60 -8.02
CA VAL A 77 -10.32 4.23 -7.04
C VAL A 77 -9.62 4.09 -5.69
N TYR A 78 -10.02 4.89 -4.71
CA TYR A 78 -9.50 4.80 -3.33
C TYR A 78 -10.39 3.88 -2.51
N PHE A 79 -9.80 3.01 -1.69
CA PHE A 79 -10.53 2.17 -0.70
C PHE A 79 -10.41 2.74 0.70
N GLY A 80 -9.26 3.32 0.96
CA GLY A 80 -8.92 4.04 2.17
C GLY A 80 -8.27 5.35 1.81
N LEU A 81 -8.27 6.28 2.75
CA LEU A 81 -7.40 7.45 2.71
C LEU A 81 -7.06 7.86 4.14
N PHE A 82 -5.77 7.85 4.46
CA PHE A 82 -5.24 8.56 5.60
C PHE A 82 -5.22 10.07 5.35
N GLU A 83 -5.91 10.81 6.21
CA GLU A 83 -5.90 12.26 6.28
C GLU A 83 -5.22 12.69 7.59
N ALA A 84 -4.05 13.31 7.45
CA ALA A 84 -3.32 13.87 8.58
C ALA A 84 -4.21 14.87 9.36
N PRO A 85 -4.11 14.91 10.70
CA PRO A 85 -3.09 14.22 11.50
C PRO A 85 -3.46 12.78 11.94
N ASN A 86 -4.73 12.38 11.95
CA ASN A 86 -5.15 11.13 12.62
C ASN A 86 -6.49 10.56 12.13
N LYS A 87 -6.89 10.81 10.88
CA LYS A 87 -8.17 10.32 10.37
C LYS A 87 -7.94 9.34 9.22
N ILE A 88 -8.69 8.25 9.19
CA ILE A 88 -8.75 7.31 8.07
C ILE A 88 -10.18 7.28 7.56
N VAL A 89 -10.34 7.49 6.25
CA VAL A 89 -11.63 7.34 5.56
C VAL A 89 -11.65 6.01 4.84
N ILE A 90 -12.67 5.18 5.05
CA ILE A 90 -12.90 3.92 4.34
C ILE A 90 -14.08 4.09 3.37
N TYR A 91 -13.92 3.62 2.12
CA TYR A 91 -14.91 3.72 1.05
C TYR A 91 -15.63 2.38 0.84
N ASP A 92 -16.71 2.16 1.61
CA ASP A 92 -17.36 0.84 1.71
C ASP A 92 -17.89 0.32 0.37
N ASN A 93 -18.53 1.17 -0.45
CA ASN A 93 -19.12 0.75 -1.72
C ASN A 93 -18.06 0.29 -2.73
N ASN A 94 -16.86 0.89 -2.68
CA ASN A 94 -15.73 0.48 -3.52
C ASN A 94 -15.23 -0.92 -3.13
N ILE A 95 -15.24 -1.21 -1.83
CA ILE A 95 -14.82 -2.50 -1.27
C ILE A 95 -15.88 -3.58 -1.56
N GLU A 96 -17.17 -3.28 -1.40
CA GLU A 96 -18.28 -4.18 -1.70
C GLU A 96 -18.28 -4.60 -3.18
N LYS A 97 -18.09 -3.65 -4.10
CA LYS A 97 -17.97 -3.94 -5.54
C LYS A 97 -16.81 -4.90 -5.84
N ALA A 98 -15.69 -4.76 -5.13
CA ALA A 98 -14.54 -5.64 -5.28
C ALA A 98 -14.81 -7.05 -4.78
N ALA A 99 -15.46 -7.18 -3.61
CA ALA A 99 -15.84 -8.46 -3.03
C ALA A 99 -16.78 -9.23 -3.98
N ALA A 100 -17.74 -8.53 -4.58
CA ALA A 100 -18.65 -9.12 -5.57
C ALA A 100 -17.91 -9.66 -6.81
N VAL A 101 -16.84 -9.01 -7.27
CA VAL A 101 -16.03 -9.51 -8.39
C VAL A 101 -15.33 -10.82 -8.03
N LEU A 102 -14.80 -10.95 -6.81
CA LEU A 102 -14.12 -12.18 -6.39
C LEU A 102 -15.07 -13.37 -6.30
N GLU A 103 -16.31 -13.13 -5.87
CA GLU A 103 -17.36 -14.14 -5.86
C GLU A 103 -17.65 -14.62 -7.29
N VAL A 104 -17.81 -13.69 -8.25
CA VAL A 104 -18.03 -14.01 -9.67
C VAL A 104 -16.85 -14.76 -10.29
N LEU A 105 -15.61 -14.36 -9.95
CA LEU A 105 -14.40 -15.00 -10.45
C LEU A 105 -14.06 -16.31 -9.72
N ASN A 106 -14.83 -16.67 -8.67
CA ASN A 106 -14.63 -17.85 -7.83
C ASN A 106 -13.21 -17.96 -7.24
N ILE A 107 -12.62 -16.82 -6.86
CA ILE A 107 -11.25 -16.74 -6.32
C ILE A 107 -11.30 -16.93 -4.81
N SER A 108 -11.49 -18.18 -4.39
CA SER A 108 -11.51 -18.58 -2.97
C SER A 108 -10.15 -18.48 -2.27
N SER A 109 -9.06 -18.22 -3.01
CA SER A 109 -7.71 -18.06 -2.45
C SER A 109 -7.45 -16.68 -1.84
N LEU A 110 -8.30 -15.69 -2.12
CA LEU A 110 -8.23 -14.35 -1.54
C LEU A 110 -9.23 -14.23 -0.39
N GLN A 111 -9.05 -15.06 0.64
CA GLN A 111 -9.83 -14.99 1.88
C GLN A 111 -9.20 -13.95 2.81
N GLY A 112 -9.96 -12.91 3.13
CA GLY A 112 -9.58 -11.84 4.06
C GLY A 112 -10.70 -10.81 4.15
N ASP A 113 -10.71 -10.05 5.24
CA ASP A 113 -11.62 -8.93 5.42
C ASP A 113 -11.01 -7.70 4.71
N PHE A 114 -11.55 -7.33 3.54
CA PHE A 114 -10.98 -6.22 2.76
C PHE A 114 -11.03 -4.88 3.49
N PRO A 115 -12.12 -4.52 4.21
CA PRO A 115 -12.09 -3.37 5.11
C PRO A 115 -10.91 -3.41 6.09
N GLU A 116 -10.65 -4.54 6.75
CA GLU A 116 -9.50 -4.65 7.66
C GLU A 116 -8.15 -4.48 6.94
N ILE A 117 -8.00 -5.04 5.74
CA ILE A 117 -6.75 -4.90 4.96
C ILE A 117 -6.51 -3.45 4.57
N VAL A 118 -7.55 -2.75 4.14
CA VAL A 118 -7.50 -1.32 3.80
C VAL A 118 -7.18 -0.49 5.04
N LEU A 119 -7.86 -0.76 6.16
CA LEU A 119 -7.60 -0.06 7.41
C LEU A 119 -6.16 -0.29 7.89
N ALA A 120 -5.65 -1.51 7.84
CA ALA A 120 -4.27 -1.84 8.19
C ALA A 120 -3.27 -1.11 7.29
N HIS A 121 -3.55 -1.01 5.98
CA HIS A 121 -2.73 -0.23 5.06
C HIS A 121 -2.68 1.25 5.47
N GLU A 122 -3.83 1.87 5.74
CA GLU A 122 -3.88 3.29 6.11
C GLU A 122 -3.31 3.57 7.52
N ILE A 123 -3.35 2.59 8.44
CA ILE A 123 -2.66 2.68 9.74
C ILE A 123 -1.15 2.82 9.54
N PHE A 124 -0.57 2.13 8.56
CA PHE A 124 0.85 2.31 8.27
C PHE A 124 1.16 3.75 7.89
N HIS A 125 0.35 4.37 7.03
CA HIS A 125 0.53 5.77 6.63
C HIS A 125 0.41 6.73 7.81
N PHE A 126 -0.48 6.45 8.76
CA PHE A 126 -0.51 7.17 10.04
C PHE A 126 0.82 7.03 10.81
N LEU A 127 1.34 5.81 10.98
CA LEU A 127 2.61 5.57 11.68
C LEU A 127 3.79 6.23 10.96
N GLU A 128 3.79 6.18 9.63
CA GLU A 128 4.77 6.84 8.77
C GLU A 128 4.76 8.35 8.98
N GLU A 129 3.59 8.98 9.05
CA GLU A 129 3.49 10.42 9.33
C GLU A 129 4.09 10.76 10.72
N GLN A 130 3.90 9.88 11.72
CA GLN A 130 4.40 10.10 13.08
C GLN A 130 5.93 9.90 13.21
N ASP A 131 6.55 9.03 12.41
CA ASP A 131 7.96 8.66 12.56
C ASP A 131 8.81 8.99 11.32
N GLN A 132 9.44 10.16 11.35
CA GLN A 132 10.34 10.63 10.29
C GLN A 132 11.65 9.83 10.18
N THR A 133 11.90 8.87 11.07
CA THR A 133 13.07 7.99 11.02
C THR A 133 12.84 6.72 10.21
N LEU A 134 11.60 6.42 9.82
CA LEU A 134 11.29 5.26 8.98
C LEU A 134 12.03 5.33 7.64
N TYR A 135 12.38 4.15 7.11
CA TYR A 135 13.09 4.04 5.83
C TYR A 135 12.39 4.83 4.73
N THR A 136 11.07 4.71 4.63
CA THR A 136 10.22 5.36 3.63
C THR A 136 10.27 6.89 3.71
N ASN A 137 10.45 7.45 4.91
CA ASN A 137 10.64 8.88 5.14
C ASN A 137 12.08 9.36 4.87
N THR A 138 13.06 8.48 5.03
CA THR A 138 14.49 8.80 4.84
C THR A 138 14.98 8.55 3.42
N LYS A 139 14.31 7.69 2.64
CA LYS A 139 14.67 7.41 1.25
C LYS A 139 14.23 8.56 0.35
N ILE A 140 15.18 9.44 0.08
CA ILE A 140 15.02 10.65 -0.73
C ILE A 140 15.82 10.49 -2.02
N ILE A 141 15.22 10.81 -3.15
CA ILE A 141 15.86 10.81 -4.48
C ILE A 141 16.01 12.25 -4.97
N ASP A 142 17.23 12.60 -5.38
CA ASP A 142 17.52 13.88 -6.01
C ASP A 142 16.94 13.93 -7.43
N LEU A 143 16.10 14.94 -7.68
CA LEU A 143 15.42 15.12 -8.97
C LEU A 143 16.26 15.99 -9.91
N TRP A 144 16.80 17.09 -9.40
CA TRP A 144 17.68 18.02 -10.12
C TRP A 144 18.44 18.93 -9.16
N SER A 145 19.55 19.52 -9.62
CA SER A 145 20.33 20.49 -8.85
C SER A 145 20.52 21.79 -9.62
N LEU A 146 20.44 22.93 -8.92
CA LEU A 146 20.77 24.25 -9.45
C LEU A 146 22.19 24.63 -9.03
N GLY A 147 23.17 24.17 -9.82
CA GLY A 147 24.58 24.32 -9.48
C GLY A 147 24.91 23.60 -8.16
N ARG A 148 25.75 24.20 -7.32
CA ARG A 148 26.14 23.65 -6.01
C ARG A 148 25.28 24.17 -4.84
N TRP A 149 24.29 25.01 -5.15
CA TRP A 149 23.58 25.81 -4.14
C TRP A 149 22.30 25.16 -3.66
N TYR A 150 21.72 24.28 -4.48
CA TYR A 150 20.43 23.67 -4.19
C TYR A 150 20.24 22.38 -4.97
N THR A 151 19.72 21.37 -4.28
CA THR A 151 19.26 20.11 -4.87
C THR A 151 17.80 19.93 -4.49
N HIS A 152 16.96 19.77 -5.49
CA HIS A 152 15.55 19.43 -5.29
C HIS A 152 15.42 17.91 -5.23
N SER A 153 14.79 17.43 -4.17
CA SER A 153 14.67 16.00 -3.90
C SER A 153 13.26 15.67 -3.44
N SER A 154 12.85 14.42 -3.61
CA SER A 154 11.53 13.93 -3.21
C SER A 154 11.64 12.57 -2.53
N LYS A 155 10.72 12.29 -1.60
CA LYS A 155 10.44 10.92 -1.13
C LYS A 155 9.89 10.08 -2.29
N LEU A 156 10.03 8.77 -2.18
CA LEU A 156 9.46 7.81 -3.14
C LEU A 156 8.10 7.32 -2.65
N ILE A 157 7.07 7.52 -3.48
CA ILE A 157 5.71 7.04 -3.17
C ILE A 157 5.71 5.51 -3.13
N CYS A 158 6.39 4.87 -4.09
CA CYS A 158 6.48 3.41 -4.11
C CYS A 158 7.12 2.82 -2.84
N ALA A 159 8.06 3.53 -2.20
CA ALA A 159 8.69 3.03 -0.99
C ALA A 159 7.68 2.95 0.17
N SER A 160 6.85 3.98 0.32
CA SER A 160 5.74 4.03 1.28
C SER A 160 4.69 2.96 0.98
N GLU A 161 4.23 2.86 -0.27
CA GLU A 161 3.23 1.86 -0.69
C GLU A 161 3.71 0.40 -0.50
N ILE A 162 4.97 0.09 -0.83
CA ILE A 162 5.54 -1.25 -0.59
C ILE A 162 5.54 -1.57 0.90
N ALA A 163 5.92 -0.60 1.74
CA ALA A 163 5.95 -0.80 3.19
C ALA A 163 4.52 -0.95 3.75
N ALA A 164 3.55 -0.15 3.32
CA ALA A 164 2.16 -0.25 3.74
C ALA A 164 1.54 -1.62 3.40
N MET A 165 1.79 -2.14 2.19
CA MET A 165 1.31 -3.46 1.78
C MET A 165 1.97 -4.60 2.58
N SER A 166 3.29 -4.50 2.83
CA SER A 166 4.00 -5.48 3.65
C SER A 166 3.59 -5.43 5.12
N PHE A 167 3.29 -4.22 5.63
CA PHE A 167 2.73 -3.99 6.96
C PHE A 167 1.37 -4.67 7.09
N ALA A 168 0.42 -4.37 6.20
CA ALA A 168 -0.93 -4.95 6.25
C ALA A 168 -0.90 -6.48 6.18
N LYS A 169 -0.08 -7.04 5.28
CA LYS A 169 0.15 -8.48 5.16
C LYS A 169 0.64 -9.12 6.46
N THR A 170 1.59 -8.46 7.14
CA THR A 170 2.23 -8.98 8.35
C THR A 170 1.36 -8.79 9.60
N LEU A 171 0.65 -7.66 9.68
CA LEU A 171 -0.25 -7.35 10.78
C LEU A 171 -1.42 -8.33 10.82
N LEU A 172 -1.99 -8.63 9.64
CA LEU A 172 -3.17 -9.49 9.47
C LEU A 172 -2.85 -10.96 9.17
N ASP A 173 -1.56 -11.34 9.12
CA ASP A 173 -1.12 -12.70 8.79
C ASP A 173 -1.71 -13.26 7.47
N LEU A 174 -1.77 -12.40 6.44
CA LEU A 174 -2.40 -12.74 5.17
C LEU A 174 -1.61 -13.77 4.38
N GLN A 175 -2.32 -14.72 3.79
CA GLN A 175 -1.75 -15.79 2.95
C GLN A 175 -1.54 -15.35 1.49
N PHE A 176 -1.85 -14.10 1.16
CA PHE A 176 -1.66 -13.49 -0.15
C PHE A 176 -1.00 -12.11 -0.02
N ASP A 177 -0.55 -11.56 -1.13
CA ASP A 177 0.02 -10.22 -1.16
C ASP A 177 -1.07 -9.16 -1.42
N PRO A 178 -1.28 -8.17 -0.52
CA PRO A 178 -2.34 -7.17 -0.66
C PRO A 178 -2.31 -6.38 -1.97
N ASN A 179 -1.16 -6.31 -2.65
CA ASN A 179 -1.05 -5.68 -3.97
C ASN A 179 -1.97 -6.31 -5.01
N ILE A 180 -2.39 -7.57 -4.86
CA ILE A 180 -3.36 -8.19 -5.76
C ILE A 180 -4.71 -7.47 -5.74
N LEU A 181 -5.02 -6.77 -4.66
CA LEU A 181 -6.28 -6.05 -4.53
C LEU A 181 -6.40 -4.94 -5.59
N ASP A 182 -5.30 -4.28 -6.00
CA ASP A 182 -5.33 -3.30 -7.12
C ASP A 182 -5.96 -3.89 -8.40
N TYR A 183 -5.70 -5.17 -8.69
CA TYR A 183 -6.33 -5.88 -9.81
C TYR A 183 -7.81 -6.12 -9.56
N VAL A 184 -8.15 -6.70 -8.40
CA VAL A 184 -9.54 -7.04 -8.02
C VAL A 184 -10.42 -5.80 -8.07
N PHE A 185 -9.90 -4.71 -7.55
CA PHE A 185 -10.56 -3.43 -7.49
C PHE A 185 -10.77 -2.82 -8.87
N LEU A 186 -9.72 -2.75 -9.70
CA LEU A 186 -9.90 -2.25 -11.07
C LEU A 186 -10.85 -3.14 -11.86
N ALA A 187 -10.86 -4.45 -11.63
CA ALA A 187 -11.77 -5.37 -12.32
C ALA A 187 -13.24 -5.05 -12.02
N ALA A 188 -13.55 -4.47 -10.85
CA ALA A 188 -14.90 -4.05 -10.49
C ALA A 188 -15.43 -2.85 -11.30
N TYR A 189 -14.55 -2.06 -11.93
CA TYR A 189 -14.92 -0.88 -12.69
C TYR A 189 -14.55 -0.99 -14.18
N ASP A 190 -13.40 -1.59 -14.49
CA ASP A 190 -12.83 -1.69 -15.83
C ASP A 190 -11.89 -2.91 -15.94
N PHE A 191 -12.43 -4.03 -16.39
CA PHE A 191 -11.67 -5.27 -16.64
C PHE A 191 -10.48 -5.08 -17.61
N GLN A 192 -10.57 -4.16 -18.58
CA GLN A 192 -9.47 -3.95 -19.53
C GLN A 192 -8.29 -3.23 -18.86
N LYS A 193 -8.57 -2.27 -17.97
CA LYS A 193 -7.54 -1.65 -17.13
C LYS A 193 -6.98 -2.64 -16.12
N ALA A 194 -7.83 -3.47 -15.52
CA ALA A 194 -7.41 -4.51 -14.59
C ALA A 194 -6.44 -5.50 -15.24
N ASP A 195 -6.76 -6.00 -16.44
CA ASP A 195 -5.88 -6.91 -17.17
C ASP A 195 -4.51 -6.29 -17.46
N LYS A 196 -4.45 -5.01 -17.81
CA LYS A 196 -3.18 -4.28 -17.98
C LYS A 196 -2.37 -4.21 -16.68
N VAL A 197 -3.03 -4.03 -15.54
CA VAL A 197 -2.37 -4.05 -14.22
C VAL A 197 -1.84 -5.44 -13.89
N PHE A 198 -2.65 -6.48 -14.10
CA PHE A 198 -2.21 -7.87 -13.89
C PHE A 198 -1.02 -8.24 -14.78
N GLN A 199 -1.02 -7.80 -16.04
CA GLN A 199 0.13 -7.98 -16.93
C GLN A 199 1.38 -7.26 -16.43
N LYS A 200 1.26 -6.08 -15.82
CA LYS A 200 2.41 -5.38 -15.22
C LYS A 200 2.94 -6.10 -13.98
N MET A 201 2.05 -6.64 -13.14
CA MET A 201 2.43 -7.44 -11.97
C MET A 201 3.16 -8.74 -12.37
N THR A 202 2.73 -9.38 -13.46
CA THR A 202 3.27 -10.67 -13.89
C THR A 202 4.51 -10.58 -14.78
N LYS A 203 4.78 -9.43 -15.38
CA LYS A 203 5.97 -9.19 -16.22
C LYS A 203 7.19 -8.72 -15.42
N GLY A 204 7.28 -9.02 -14.11
CA GLY A 204 8.32 -8.53 -13.21
C GLY A 204 9.70 -8.43 -13.86
N SER A 205 10.25 -7.21 -13.86
CA SER A 205 11.57 -6.76 -14.38
C SER A 205 11.88 -7.07 -15.84
#